data_AF-A0A3S3I979-F1
#
_entry.id   AF-A0A3S3I979-F1
#
_cell.length_a   1.000
_cell.length_b   1.000
_cell.length_c   1.000
_cell.angle_alpha   90.00
_cell.angle_beta   90.00
_cell.angle_gamma   90.00
#
_symmetry.space_group_name_H-M   'P 1'
#
loop_
_entity.id
_entity.type
_entity.pdbx_description
1 polymer ?
#
loop_
_entity_poly.entity_id
_entity_poly.type
_entity_poly.pdbx_seq_one_letter_code
_entity_poly.pdbx_strand_id
1 'polypeptide(L)'
;MEAEHAKRVKQDKRREEKAHASWVAFWRKVAESPDAVFADDRATNTAWNLWQAVTRSGEESRASGWDRHFIEGQFGKATADRLREIMMGAWRKDKPTLSTERPIAEKNTFLVKWQFGLAGIAAEAEDPNWAKWLSDQEAELACRYAPIELNGFPSWLESLAIEHPSAIDRILGQELSLTLGDGTYSIFLQNIDHASSIVSALFVPRIRAWLSKISKRNADDRLIEPNVRRAIAILIKNGNDDDRRFIEMIAVKRLQSGISSPRVSVWLAALFYLNPIEGLSLLTKELQFINSNKKRKIQIFATLFDTKSGGIGLNLKDSSFTPKALLEFIRIAYQYAPPKDDPYREGMFSPDVRDDAQQGRNAILSALLAATGPEGWNAKLELARDPMFAEIKDRIIAIAEKKAAEEADVEIFDEAQFVVLDRTGEAPPSTAESMFALMRDRLDDIEDLLLQDTSPREAWADISDEHVMRRELARELKNAANNNYTVDQESVTADEKETDIRLRSTASKQQGVIELKLGDNRPATDLFNTIKDQLLMKYMAPSECRSGCLLITIAKHREWEHPITRNRINFEELITILHEQAGRLSKELGGDVKLMVKGLDLRPRLLTEEKRKKS
;
A
#
# COMPACT_ATOMS: atom_id res chain seq x y z
N MET A 1 -7.09 7.24 -61.65
CA MET A 1 -6.92 6.85 -60.23
C MET A 1 -8.22 6.34 -59.59
N GLU A 2 -9.34 7.07 -59.64
CA GLU A 2 -10.62 6.60 -59.03
C GLU A 2 -11.19 5.31 -59.65
N ALA A 3 -11.14 5.15 -60.98
CA ALA A 3 -11.62 3.93 -61.65
C ALA A 3 -10.78 2.68 -61.33
N GLU A 4 -9.47 2.84 -61.14
CA GLU A 4 -8.59 1.76 -60.68
C GLU A 4 -8.81 1.44 -59.20
N HIS A 5 -9.05 2.45 -58.36
CA HIS A 5 -9.39 2.26 -56.96
C HIS A 5 -10.73 1.53 -56.79
N ALA A 6 -11.77 1.91 -57.53
CA ALA A 6 -13.07 1.24 -57.51
C ALA A 6 -12.99 -0.21 -58.03
N LYS A 7 -12.14 -0.48 -59.04
CA LYS A 7 -11.89 -1.83 -59.54
C LYS A 7 -11.16 -2.70 -58.52
N ARG A 8 -10.19 -2.12 -57.78
CA ARG A 8 -9.49 -2.78 -56.67
C ARG A 8 -10.46 -3.10 -55.53
N VAL A 9 -11.23 -2.13 -55.05
CA VAL A 9 -12.26 -2.32 -54.00
C VAL A 9 -13.27 -3.43 -54.38
N LYS A 10 -13.73 -3.47 -55.63
CA LYS A 10 -14.65 -4.51 -56.10
C LYS A 10 -13.99 -5.89 -56.23
N GLN A 11 -12.70 -5.95 -56.57
CA GLN A 11 -11.93 -7.20 -56.58
C GLN A 11 -11.66 -7.70 -55.17
N ASP A 12 -11.32 -6.81 -54.24
CA ASP A 12 -11.06 -7.12 -52.84
C ASP A 12 -12.34 -7.63 -52.16
N LYS A 13 -13.47 -6.95 -52.35
CA LYS A 13 -14.78 -7.41 -51.86
C LYS A 13 -15.16 -8.81 -52.39
N ARG A 14 -14.93 -9.07 -53.69
CA ARG A 14 -15.15 -10.41 -54.27
C ARG A 14 -14.20 -11.47 -53.72
N ARG A 15 -12.97 -11.10 -53.39
CA ARG A 15 -11.99 -12.01 -52.75
C ARG A 15 -12.41 -12.32 -51.32
N GLU A 16 -12.88 -11.31 -50.57
CA GLU A 16 -13.42 -11.46 -49.23
C GLU A 16 -14.67 -12.35 -49.20
N GLU A 17 -15.64 -12.12 -50.09
CA GLU A 17 -16.86 -12.94 -50.20
C GLU A 17 -16.53 -14.41 -50.50
N LYS A 18 -15.59 -14.68 -51.42
CA LYS A 18 -15.13 -16.03 -51.73
C LYS A 18 -14.37 -16.67 -50.57
N ALA A 19 -13.51 -15.90 -49.89
CA ALA A 19 -12.77 -16.37 -48.72
C ALA A 19 -13.73 -16.74 -47.58
N HIS A 20 -14.76 -15.90 -47.36
CA HIS A 20 -15.79 -16.16 -46.37
C HIS A 20 -16.62 -17.41 -46.71
N ALA A 21 -17.06 -17.58 -47.95
CA ALA A 21 -17.82 -18.77 -48.37
C ALA A 21 -16.98 -20.06 -48.24
N SER A 22 -15.70 -20.01 -48.64
CA SER A 22 -14.76 -21.14 -48.46
C SER A 22 -14.54 -21.45 -46.98
N TRP A 23 -14.50 -20.42 -46.13
CA TRP A 23 -14.36 -20.57 -44.69
C TRP A 23 -15.60 -21.20 -44.05
N VAL A 24 -16.81 -20.75 -44.38
CA VAL A 24 -18.06 -21.35 -43.89
C VAL A 24 -18.15 -22.82 -44.29
N ALA A 25 -17.78 -23.16 -45.53
CA ALA A 25 -17.76 -24.53 -46.00
C ALA A 25 -16.75 -25.40 -45.24
N PHE A 26 -15.55 -24.88 -44.97
CA PHE A 26 -14.55 -25.56 -44.14
C PHE A 26 -15.04 -25.77 -42.71
N TRP A 27 -15.63 -24.73 -42.08
CA TRP A 27 -16.15 -24.78 -40.72
C TRP A 27 -17.24 -25.83 -40.55
N ARG A 28 -18.20 -25.88 -41.48
CA ARG A 28 -19.24 -26.93 -41.52
C ARG A 28 -18.63 -28.32 -41.66
N LYS A 29 -17.64 -28.48 -42.54
CA LYS A 29 -17.00 -29.78 -42.75
C LYS A 29 -16.28 -30.30 -41.51
N VAL A 30 -15.66 -29.41 -40.73
CA VAL A 30 -15.03 -29.76 -39.45
C VAL A 30 -16.09 -30.16 -38.41
N ALA A 31 -17.21 -29.44 -38.34
CA ALA A 31 -18.30 -29.74 -37.41
C ALA A 31 -19.07 -31.03 -37.75
N GLU A 32 -19.35 -31.28 -39.04
CA GLU A 32 -20.16 -32.40 -39.51
C GLU A 32 -19.37 -33.70 -39.67
N SER A 33 -18.05 -33.63 -39.90
CA SER A 33 -17.23 -34.81 -40.20
C SER A 33 -15.78 -34.67 -39.70
N PRO A 34 -15.58 -34.53 -38.38
CA PRO A 34 -14.25 -34.33 -37.78
C PRO A 34 -13.27 -35.47 -38.13
N ASP A 35 -13.73 -36.72 -38.15
CA ASP A 35 -12.87 -37.87 -38.48
C ASP A 35 -12.29 -37.83 -39.89
N ALA A 36 -13.08 -37.36 -40.85
CA ALA A 36 -12.65 -37.26 -42.23
C ALA A 36 -11.63 -36.13 -42.43
N VAL A 37 -11.82 -34.97 -41.77
CA VAL A 37 -10.91 -33.83 -41.94
C VAL A 37 -9.60 -33.98 -41.18
N PHE A 38 -9.59 -34.77 -40.11
CA PHE A 38 -8.40 -35.05 -39.32
C PHE A 38 -7.76 -36.41 -39.62
N ALA A 39 -8.07 -37.03 -40.76
CA ALA A 39 -7.32 -38.19 -41.28
C ALA A 39 -5.83 -37.84 -41.43
N ASP A 40 -4.94 -38.83 -41.27
CA ASP A 40 -3.48 -38.63 -41.13
C ASP A 40 -2.85 -37.77 -42.24
N ASP A 41 -3.33 -37.90 -43.48
CA ASP A 41 -2.85 -37.17 -44.64
C ASP A 41 -3.28 -35.69 -44.67
N ARG A 42 -4.30 -35.32 -43.89
CA ARG A 42 -4.96 -33.99 -43.88
C ARG A 42 -4.89 -33.30 -42.53
N ALA A 43 -4.63 -34.03 -41.45
CA ALA A 43 -4.67 -33.58 -40.07
C ALA A 43 -3.90 -32.27 -39.83
N THR A 44 -2.64 -32.19 -40.29
CA THR A 44 -1.79 -31.00 -40.09
C THR A 44 -2.32 -29.79 -40.85
N ASN A 45 -2.82 -29.98 -42.09
CA ASN A 45 -3.39 -28.90 -42.89
C ASN A 45 -4.74 -28.42 -42.32
N THR A 46 -5.56 -29.33 -41.79
CA THR A 46 -6.79 -28.98 -41.09
C THR A 46 -6.50 -28.18 -39.83
N ALA A 47 -5.51 -28.60 -39.03
CA ALA A 47 -5.09 -27.87 -37.84
C ALA A 47 -4.55 -26.48 -38.16
N TRP A 48 -3.73 -26.36 -39.21
CA TRP A 48 -3.24 -25.08 -39.73
C TRP A 48 -4.39 -24.12 -40.08
N ASN A 49 -5.36 -24.60 -40.86
CA ASN A 49 -6.48 -23.78 -41.31
C ASN A 49 -7.41 -23.37 -40.16
N LEU A 50 -7.62 -24.24 -39.17
CA LEU A 50 -8.36 -23.90 -37.96
C LEU A 50 -7.65 -22.84 -37.13
N TRP A 51 -6.34 -22.99 -36.89
CA TRP A 51 -5.55 -21.98 -36.19
C TRP A 51 -5.55 -20.62 -36.92
N GLN A 52 -5.39 -20.61 -38.25
CA GLN A 52 -5.50 -19.38 -39.05
C GLN A 52 -6.88 -18.72 -38.97
N ALA A 53 -7.94 -19.49 -38.76
CA ALA A 53 -9.28 -18.96 -38.56
C ALA A 53 -9.45 -18.34 -37.17
N VAL A 54 -9.01 -19.03 -36.12
CA VAL A 54 -9.12 -18.59 -34.71
C VAL A 54 -8.29 -17.32 -34.46
N THR A 55 -7.09 -17.22 -35.04
CA THR A 55 -6.25 -16.02 -34.97
C THR A 55 -6.89 -14.78 -35.59
N ARG A 56 -7.86 -14.95 -36.51
CA ARG A 56 -8.53 -13.87 -37.24
C ARG A 56 -9.92 -13.53 -36.70
N SER A 57 -10.42 -14.24 -35.70
CA SER A 57 -11.75 -14.02 -35.11
C SER A 57 -11.67 -13.13 -33.86
N GLY A 58 -11.80 -11.80 -34.02
CA GLY A 58 -11.91 -10.84 -32.91
C GLY A 58 -11.48 -9.41 -33.27
N GLU A 59 -11.95 -8.41 -32.51
CA GLU A 59 -11.48 -7.00 -32.58
C GLU A 59 -10.05 -6.83 -32.02
N GLU A 60 -9.60 -7.79 -31.20
CA GLU A 60 -8.21 -7.93 -30.77
C GLU A 60 -7.67 -9.27 -31.28
N SER A 61 -6.54 -9.22 -31.98
CA SER A 61 -5.80 -10.41 -32.42
C SER A 61 -5.50 -11.30 -31.21
N ARG A 62 -6.17 -12.46 -31.09
CA ARG A 62 -5.91 -13.45 -30.03
C ARG A 62 -4.47 -13.97 -30.21
N ALA A 63 -3.53 -13.38 -29.49
CA ALA A 63 -2.09 -13.42 -29.78
C ALA A 63 -1.48 -14.84 -29.92
N SER A 64 -2.03 -15.86 -29.27
CA SER A 64 -1.56 -17.24 -29.37
C SER A 64 -2.25 -18.08 -30.46
N GLY A 65 -3.45 -17.70 -30.93
CA GLY A 65 -4.24 -18.50 -31.86
C GLY A 65 -4.81 -19.82 -31.33
N TRP A 66 -4.67 -20.09 -30.02
CA TRP A 66 -5.26 -21.24 -29.33
C TRP A 66 -6.22 -20.77 -28.25
N ASP A 67 -7.49 -21.20 -28.33
CA ASP A 67 -8.53 -20.96 -27.32
C ASP A 67 -9.40 -22.21 -27.24
N ARG A 68 -9.11 -23.05 -26.24
CA ARG A 68 -9.82 -24.30 -26.05
C ARG A 68 -11.31 -24.12 -25.78
N HIS A 69 -11.70 -23.14 -24.97
CA HIS A 69 -13.10 -22.94 -24.65
C HIS A 69 -13.91 -22.59 -25.92
N PHE A 70 -13.35 -21.73 -26.77
CA PHE A 70 -13.93 -21.42 -28.07
C PHE A 70 -14.00 -22.66 -28.98
N ILE A 71 -12.92 -23.43 -29.10
CA ILE A 71 -12.88 -24.62 -29.97
C ILE A 71 -13.87 -25.69 -29.48
N GLU A 72 -13.95 -25.94 -28.17
CA GLU A 72 -14.91 -26.88 -27.57
C GLU A 72 -16.36 -26.41 -27.80
N GLY A 73 -16.63 -25.11 -27.64
CA GLY A 73 -17.96 -24.55 -27.88
C GLY A 73 -18.42 -24.64 -29.35
N GLN A 74 -17.47 -24.68 -30.30
CA GLN A 74 -17.78 -24.73 -31.73
C GLN A 74 -17.79 -26.16 -32.31
N PHE A 75 -16.91 -27.04 -31.83
CA PHE A 75 -16.66 -28.35 -32.43
C PHE A 75 -16.73 -29.53 -31.45
N GLY A 76 -16.97 -29.27 -30.16
CA GLY A 76 -16.99 -30.27 -29.10
C GLY A 76 -15.61 -30.69 -28.59
N LYS A 77 -15.60 -31.30 -27.41
CA LYS A 77 -14.39 -31.70 -26.67
C LYS A 77 -13.48 -32.64 -27.46
N ALA A 78 -14.02 -33.68 -28.08
CA ALA A 78 -13.22 -34.67 -28.81
C ALA A 78 -12.43 -34.04 -29.98
N THR A 79 -13.02 -33.07 -30.67
CA THR A 79 -12.36 -32.34 -31.76
C THR A 79 -11.26 -31.42 -31.23
N ALA A 80 -11.50 -30.76 -30.09
CA ALA A 80 -10.51 -29.93 -29.42
C ALA A 80 -9.29 -30.75 -28.97
N ASP A 81 -9.52 -31.92 -28.34
CA ASP A 81 -8.46 -32.83 -27.90
C ASP A 81 -7.63 -33.33 -29.08
N ARG A 82 -8.27 -33.74 -30.18
CA ARG A 82 -7.56 -34.17 -31.40
C ARG A 82 -6.76 -33.04 -32.03
N LEU A 83 -7.31 -31.83 -32.09
CA LEU A 83 -6.59 -30.67 -32.60
C LEU A 83 -5.35 -30.37 -31.75
N ARG A 84 -5.49 -30.43 -30.42
CA ARG A 84 -4.38 -30.27 -29.47
C ARG A 84 -3.26 -31.28 -29.75
N GLU A 85 -3.57 -32.57 -29.86
CA GLU A 85 -2.58 -33.62 -30.14
C GLU A 85 -1.83 -33.39 -31.46
N ILE A 86 -2.54 -32.96 -32.51
CA ILE A 86 -1.91 -32.64 -33.81
C ILE A 86 -0.97 -31.44 -33.69
N MET A 87 -1.38 -30.40 -32.97
CA MET A 87 -0.57 -29.19 -32.77
C MET A 87 0.66 -29.48 -31.89
N MET A 88 0.53 -30.35 -30.87
CA MET A 88 1.64 -30.88 -30.07
C MET A 88 2.68 -31.59 -30.97
N GLY A 89 2.22 -32.43 -31.90
CA GLY A 89 3.10 -33.08 -32.86
C GLY A 89 3.71 -32.12 -33.90
N ALA A 90 3.04 -31.01 -34.20
CA ALA A 90 3.48 -30.07 -35.24
C ALA A 90 4.66 -29.21 -34.80
N TRP A 91 4.65 -28.65 -33.58
CA TRP A 91 5.72 -27.75 -33.13
C TRP A 91 7.08 -28.46 -32.99
N ARG A 92 7.05 -29.77 -32.74
CA ARG A 92 8.24 -30.66 -32.68
C ARG A 92 8.90 -30.92 -34.03
N LYS A 93 8.22 -30.64 -35.16
CA LYS A 93 8.72 -30.93 -36.52
C LYS A 93 9.49 -29.77 -37.17
N ASP A 94 9.51 -28.60 -36.54
CA ASP A 94 10.18 -27.41 -37.05
C ASP A 94 11.22 -26.91 -36.04
N LYS A 95 12.14 -26.04 -36.48
CA LYS A 95 13.16 -25.43 -35.64
C LYS A 95 13.25 -23.94 -35.96
N PRO A 96 12.55 -23.08 -35.21
CA PRO A 96 12.69 -21.64 -35.39
C PRO A 96 14.13 -21.19 -35.24
N THR A 97 14.58 -20.29 -36.10
CA THR A 97 15.88 -19.62 -35.91
C THR A 97 15.73 -18.48 -34.93
N LEU A 98 16.79 -18.14 -34.20
CA LEU A 98 16.85 -16.95 -33.35
C LEU A 98 17.26 -15.72 -34.16
N SER A 99 17.11 -14.51 -33.62
CA SER A 99 17.42 -13.29 -34.38
C SER A 99 18.90 -13.22 -34.74
N THR A 100 19.79 -13.63 -33.83
CA THR A 100 21.25 -13.60 -34.07
C THR A 100 21.73 -14.63 -35.10
N GLU A 101 20.93 -15.67 -35.37
CA GLU A 101 21.22 -16.71 -36.36
C GLU A 101 20.80 -16.30 -37.79
N ARG A 102 20.07 -15.19 -37.93
CA ARG A 102 19.55 -14.70 -39.21
C ARG A 102 20.45 -13.63 -39.83
N PRO A 103 20.46 -13.49 -41.16
CA PRO A 103 21.08 -12.35 -41.84
C PRO A 103 20.51 -11.01 -41.33
N ILE A 104 21.31 -9.94 -41.40
CA ILE A 104 20.95 -8.60 -40.88
C ILE A 104 19.58 -8.12 -41.39
N ALA A 105 19.30 -8.32 -42.68
CA ALA A 105 18.03 -7.91 -43.31
C ALA A 105 16.79 -8.68 -42.81
N GLU A 106 16.99 -9.82 -42.17
CA GLU A 106 15.93 -10.75 -41.73
C GLU A 106 15.83 -10.85 -40.20
N LYS A 107 16.63 -10.09 -39.44
CA LYS A 107 16.63 -10.14 -37.96
C LYS A 107 15.27 -9.86 -37.34
N ASN A 108 14.43 -9.05 -38.01
CA ASN A 108 13.10 -8.63 -37.55
C ASN A 108 11.95 -9.35 -38.26
N THR A 109 12.21 -10.41 -39.01
CA THR A 109 11.18 -11.21 -39.69
C THR A 109 11.11 -12.61 -39.10
N PHE A 110 9.94 -13.24 -39.13
CA PHE A 110 9.76 -14.63 -38.75
C PHE A 110 8.75 -15.32 -39.68
N LEU A 111 8.80 -16.64 -39.75
CA LEU A 111 7.87 -17.40 -40.58
C LEU A 111 6.54 -17.57 -39.84
N VAL A 112 5.42 -17.31 -40.51
CA VAL A 112 4.05 -17.51 -39.97
C VAL A 112 3.88 -18.93 -39.41
N LYS A 113 4.57 -19.92 -40.00
CA LYS A 113 4.51 -21.30 -39.52
C LYS A 113 5.04 -21.51 -38.10
N TRP A 114 5.92 -20.64 -37.63
CA TRP A 114 6.39 -20.72 -36.26
C TRP A 114 5.38 -20.18 -35.24
N GLN A 115 4.48 -19.28 -35.65
CA GLN A 115 3.36 -18.87 -34.79
C GLN A 115 2.38 -20.04 -34.58
N PHE A 116 2.19 -20.89 -35.59
CA PHE A 116 1.42 -22.13 -35.43
C PHE A 116 2.08 -23.10 -34.44
N GLY A 117 3.42 -23.23 -34.50
CA GLY A 117 4.16 -24.01 -33.51
C GLY A 117 4.07 -23.44 -32.09
N LEU A 118 4.16 -22.12 -31.95
CA LEU A 118 3.95 -21.41 -30.67
C LEU A 118 2.55 -21.69 -30.09
N ALA A 119 1.53 -21.67 -30.93
CA ALA A 119 0.16 -22.05 -30.56
C ALA A 119 0.07 -23.51 -30.11
N GLY A 120 0.82 -24.41 -30.75
CA GLY A 120 0.90 -25.82 -30.36
C GLY A 120 1.53 -26.04 -28.99
N ILE A 121 2.55 -25.24 -28.64
CA ILE A 121 3.12 -25.25 -27.29
C ILE A 121 2.10 -24.72 -26.28
N ALA A 122 1.40 -23.63 -26.59
CA ALA A 122 0.34 -23.11 -25.72
C ALA A 122 -0.79 -24.12 -25.49
N ALA A 123 -1.16 -24.88 -26.52
CA ALA A 123 -2.12 -25.98 -26.40
C ALA A 123 -1.59 -27.12 -25.52
N GLU A 124 -0.32 -27.48 -25.65
CA GLU A 124 0.30 -28.49 -24.78
C GLU A 124 0.34 -28.05 -23.32
N ALA A 125 0.70 -26.77 -23.09
CA ALA A 125 0.84 -26.14 -21.78
C ALA A 125 -0.47 -25.95 -21.00
N GLU A 126 -1.61 -26.33 -21.58
CA GLU A 126 -2.86 -26.51 -20.82
C GLU A 126 -2.72 -27.53 -19.69
N ASP A 127 -1.87 -28.54 -19.88
CA ASP A 127 -1.50 -29.46 -18.80
C ASP A 127 -0.49 -28.74 -17.88
N PRO A 128 -0.81 -28.50 -16.59
CA PRO A 128 0.11 -27.87 -15.66
C PRO A 128 1.44 -28.60 -15.49
N ASN A 129 1.50 -29.90 -15.83
CA ASN A 129 2.70 -30.72 -15.75
C ASN A 129 3.43 -30.88 -17.09
N TRP A 130 2.98 -30.24 -18.18
CA TRP A 130 3.53 -30.47 -19.53
C TRP A 130 5.07 -30.37 -19.58
N ALA A 131 5.64 -29.37 -18.91
CA ALA A 131 7.07 -29.11 -18.88
C ALA A 131 7.87 -30.31 -18.32
N LYS A 132 7.32 -31.07 -17.37
CA LYS A 132 7.96 -32.26 -16.78
C LYS A 132 8.11 -33.40 -17.77
N TRP A 133 7.25 -33.43 -18.79
CA TRP A 133 7.23 -34.48 -19.80
C TRP A 133 8.14 -34.19 -21.00
N LEU A 134 8.71 -32.99 -21.07
CA LEU A 134 9.65 -32.65 -22.13
C LEU A 134 11.03 -33.22 -21.84
N SER A 135 11.67 -33.72 -22.88
CA SER A 135 13.12 -33.93 -22.87
C SER A 135 13.88 -32.59 -22.91
N ASP A 136 15.15 -32.58 -22.51
CA ASP A 136 16.03 -31.41 -22.62
C ASP A 136 16.04 -30.80 -24.04
N GLN A 137 16.02 -31.66 -25.07
CA GLN A 137 16.02 -31.22 -26.47
C GLN A 137 14.71 -30.55 -26.87
N GLU A 138 13.58 -31.07 -26.38
CA GLU A 138 12.26 -30.46 -26.59
C GLU A 138 12.10 -29.16 -25.82
N ALA A 139 12.65 -29.08 -24.60
CA ALA A 139 12.68 -27.85 -23.82
C ALA A 139 13.52 -26.76 -24.52
N GLU A 140 14.70 -27.13 -25.04
CA GLU A 140 15.52 -26.23 -25.87
C GLU A 140 14.78 -25.80 -27.14
N LEU A 141 14.07 -26.73 -27.79
CA LEU A 141 13.26 -26.40 -28.96
C LEU A 141 12.12 -25.43 -28.62
N ALA A 142 11.38 -25.68 -27.53
CA ALA A 142 10.31 -24.81 -27.06
C ALA A 142 10.82 -23.40 -26.76
N CYS A 143 12.00 -23.28 -26.13
CA CYS A 143 12.66 -21.99 -25.89
C CYS A 143 12.85 -21.18 -27.20
N ARG A 144 13.09 -21.82 -28.34
CA ARG A 144 13.27 -21.12 -29.63
C ARG A 144 11.98 -20.50 -30.19
N TYR A 145 10.82 -20.95 -29.71
CA TYR A 145 9.53 -20.34 -30.05
C TYR A 145 9.18 -19.12 -29.18
N ALA A 146 9.72 -19.02 -27.97
CA ALA A 146 9.36 -17.95 -27.03
C ALA A 146 9.53 -16.51 -27.59
N PRO A 147 10.59 -16.16 -28.36
CA PRO A 147 10.76 -14.81 -28.88
C PRO A 147 9.81 -14.43 -30.03
N ILE A 148 8.95 -15.35 -30.46
CA ILE A 148 7.99 -15.14 -31.56
C ILE A 148 6.68 -14.54 -31.01
N GLU A 149 6.42 -14.70 -29.72
CA GLU A 149 5.31 -14.05 -29.01
C GLU A 149 5.41 -12.53 -29.15
N LEU A 150 4.28 -11.88 -29.42
CA LEU A 150 4.25 -10.43 -29.56
C LEU A 150 4.21 -9.80 -28.16
N ASN A 151 5.03 -8.76 -27.96
CA ASN A 151 5.07 -7.95 -26.74
C ASN A 151 5.52 -8.65 -25.45
N GLY A 152 6.33 -9.72 -25.52
CA GLY A 152 6.92 -10.31 -24.33
C GLY A 152 7.36 -11.76 -24.49
N PHE A 153 7.36 -12.50 -23.39
CA PHE A 153 7.46 -13.95 -23.39
C PHE A 153 6.09 -14.58 -23.14
N PRO A 154 5.85 -15.78 -23.68
CA PRO A 154 4.61 -16.49 -23.44
C PRO A 154 4.52 -16.97 -21.98
N SER A 155 3.31 -17.03 -21.44
CA SER A 155 3.06 -17.41 -20.04
C SER A 155 3.57 -18.82 -19.69
N TRP A 156 3.54 -19.75 -20.64
CA TRP A 156 4.06 -21.12 -20.44
C TRP A 156 5.57 -21.17 -20.20
N LEU A 157 6.34 -20.11 -20.52
CA LEU A 157 7.79 -20.09 -20.32
C LEU A 157 8.17 -20.24 -18.84
N GLU A 158 7.32 -19.79 -17.92
CA GLU A 158 7.54 -19.93 -16.47
C GLU A 158 7.64 -21.39 -16.04
N SER A 159 6.78 -22.26 -16.58
CA SER A 159 6.85 -23.71 -16.30
C SER A 159 8.15 -24.35 -16.81
N LEU A 160 8.68 -23.89 -17.95
CA LEU A 160 10.01 -24.30 -18.42
C LEU A 160 11.14 -23.73 -17.55
N ALA A 161 10.96 -22.53 -16.99
CA ALA A 161 11.95 -21.94 -16.09
C ALA A 161 12.10 -22.73 -14.79
N ILE A 162 11.02 -23.35 -14.33
CA ILE A 162 11.03 -24.21 -13.14
C ILE A 162 11.65 -25.58 -13.46
N GLU A 163 11.18 -26.24 -14.52
CA GLU A 163 11.57 -27.64 -14.79
C GLU A 163 12.86 -27.77 -15.62
N HIS A 164 13.11 -26.82 -16.54
CA HIS A 164 14.23 -26.86 -17.51
C HIS A 164 15.04 -25.54 -17.57
N PRO A 165 15.51 -24.97 -16.44
CA PRO A 165 16.22 -23.69 -16.42
C PRO A 165 17.48 -23.67 -17.29
N SER A 166 18.17 -24.82 -17.40
CA SER A 166 19.36 -24.98 -18.24
C SER A 166 19.07 -24.80 -19.73
N ALA A 167 17.90 -25.23 -20.21
CA ALA A 167 17.50 -25.07 -21.61
C ALA A 167 17.27 -23.59 -21.95
N ILE A 168 16.63 -22.85 -21.04
CA ILE A 168 16.44 -21.39 -21.17
C ILE A 168 17.80 -20.69 -21.22
N ASP A 169 18.72 -21.01 -20.32
CA ASP A 169 20.04 -20.37 -20.30
C ASP A 169 20.83 -20.64 -21.60
N ARG A 170 20.83 -21.88 -22.09
CA ARG A 170 21.52 -22.27 -23.33
C ARG A 170 20.96 -21.57 -24.56
N ILE A 171 19.65 -21.42 -24.66
CA ILE A 171 19.00 -20.87 -25.86
C ILE A 171 18.79 -19.36 -25.72
N LEU A 172 17.95 -18.96 -24.77
CA LEU A 172 17.55 -17.57 -24.56
C LEU A 172 18.66 -16.77 -23.88
N GLY A 173 19.39 -17.34 -22.93
CA GLY A 173 20.51 -16.68 -22.27
C GLY A 173 21.69 -16.42 -23.23
N GLN A 174 21.96 -17.35 -24.15
CA GLN A 174 22.95 -17.16 -25.21
C GLN A 174 22.51 -16.08 -26.20
N GLU A 175 21.24 -16.07 -26.62
CA GLU A 175 20.69 -15.00 -27.48
C GLU A 175 20.83 -13.62 -26.83
N LEU A 176 20.49 -13.49 -25.54
CA LEU A 176 20.71 -12.26 -24.80
C LEU A 176 22.18 -11.83 -24.84
N SER A 177 23.11 -12.76 -24.61
CA SER A 177 24.54 -12.47 -24.56
C SER A 177 25.07 -11.96 -25.90
N LEU A 178 24.58 -12.52 -27.01
CA LEU A 178 24.94 -12.11 -28.37
C LEU A 178 24.35 -10.75 -28.73
N THR A 179 23.04 -10.55 -28.48
CA THR A 179 22.36 -9.27 -28.78
C THR A 179 22.94 -8.10 -27.99
N LEU A 180 23.33 -8.31 -26.73
CA LEU A 180 24.02 -7.31 -25.93
C LEU A 180 25.47 -7.03 -26.40
N GLY A 181 26.09 -7.96 -27.12
CA GLY A 181 27.41 -7.81 -27.72
C GLY A 181 27.41 -6.94 -28.98
N ASP A 182 26.33 -6.99 -29.77
CA ASP A 182 26.16 -6.27 -31.03
C ASP A 182 26.00 -4.75 -30.85
N GLY A 183 25.73 -4.27 -29.62
CA GLY A 183 25.55 -2.85 -29.34
C GLY A 183 24.28 -2.25 -29.97
N THR A 184 23.29 -3.08 -30.29
CA THR A 184 21.97 -2.68 -30.83
C THR A 184 20.89 -2.72 -29.76
N TYR A 185 19.75 -2.03 -29.98
CA TYR A 185 18.66 -2.00 -29.01
C TYR A 185 18.15 -3.43 -28.81
N SER A 186 18.10 -3.87 -27.55
CA SER A 186 17.69 -5.23 -27.23
C SER A 186 16.20 -5.26 -26.86
N ILE A 187 15.36 -5.66 -27.82
CA ILE A 187 13.95 -6.04 -27.55
C ILE A 187 13.92 -7.18 -26.52
N PHE A 188 14.95 -8.02 -26.49
CA PHE A 188 15.06 -9.13 -25.56
C PHE A 188 15.12 -8.69 -24.09
N LEU A 189 15.86 -7.61 -23.77
CA LEU A 189 15.83 -7.02 -22.43
C LEU A 189 14.44 -6.52 -22.05
N GLN A 190 13.70 -5.96 -23.00
CA GLN A 190 12.32 -5.54 -22.76
C GLN A 190 11.42 -6.74 -22.45
N ASN A 191 11.56 -7.86 -23.17
CA ASN A 191 10.79 -9.08 -22.89
C ASN A 191 11.11 -9.63 -21.49
N ILE A 192 12.39 -9.62 -21.08
CA ILE A 192 12.82 -10.07 -19.74
C ILE A 192 12.27 -9.17 -18.63
N ASP A 193 12.21 -7.85 -18.84
CA ASP A 193 11.72 -6.87 -17.88
C ASP A 193 10.21 -7.06 -17.55
N HIS A 194 9.44 -7.46 -18.58
CA HIS A 194 8.00 -7.75 -18.47
C HIS A 194 7.67 -9.20 -18.08
N ALA A 195 8.68 -10.09 -18.03
CA ALA A 195 8.48 -11.48 -17.64
C ALA A 195 8.20 -11.62 -16.13
N SER A 196 7.77 -12.81 -15.72
CA SER A 196 7.65 -13.14 -14.30
C SER A 196 9.02 -13.21 -13.62
N SER A 197 9.07 -12.93 -12.32
CA SER A 197 10.33 -12.87 -11.57
C SER A 197 11.15 -14.16 -11.65
N ILE A 198 10.49 -15.32 -11.75
CA ILE A 198 11.15 -16.62 -11.93
C ILE A 198 11.94 -16.65 -13.25
N VAL A 199 11.30 -16.24 -14.35
CA VAL A 199 11.94 -16.19 -15.67
C VAL A 199 13.04 -15.14 -15.69
N SER A 200 12.76 -13.92 -15.21
CA SER A 200 13.74 -12.82 -15.22
C SER A 200 14.99 -13.14 -14.40
N ALA A 201 14.84 -13.86 -13.28
CA ALA A 201 15.95 -14.25 -12.41
C ALA A 201 16.99 -15.13 -13.13
N LEU A 202 16.57 -15.97 -14.10
CA LEU A 202 17.51 -16.80 -14.88
C LEU A 202 18.50 -15.97 -15.71
N PHE A 203 18.13 -14.74 -16.08
CA PHE A 203 18.98 -13.87 -16.90
C PHE A 203 19.90 -12.96 -16.07
N VAL A 204 19.64 -12.81 -14.77
CA VAL A 204 20.41 -11.95 -13.85
C VAL A 204 21.93 -12.19 -13.94
N PRO A 205 22.45 -13.43 -13.90
CA PRO A 205 23.89 -13.67 -13.96
C PRO A 205 24.54 -13.16 -15.25
N ARG A 206 23.87 -13.33 -16.40
CA ARG A 206 24.37 -12.87 -17.70
C ARG A 206 24.32 -11.36 -17.83
N ILE A 207 23.24 -10.73 -17.34
CA ILE A 207 23.10 -9.27 -17.31
C ILE A 207 24.17 -8.65 -16.41
N ARG A 208 24.38 -9.19 -15.21
CA ARG A 208 25.45 -8.76 -14.29
C ARG A 208 26.83 -8.89 -14.94
N ALA A 209 27.11 -10.01 -15.58
CA ALA A 209 28.37 -10.24 -16.28
C ALA A 209 28.59 -9.24 -17.43
N TRP A 210 27.54 -8.94 -18.20
CA TRP A 210 27.59 -7.92 -19.23
C TRP A 210 27.87 -6.52 -18.66
N LEU A 211 27.13 -6.10 -17.62
CA LEU A 211 27.36 -4.83 -16.93
C LEU A 211 28.79 -4.72 -16.35
N SER A 212 29.32 -5.82 -15.80
CA SER A 212 30.70 -5.87 -15.29
C SER A 212 31.75 -5.72 -16.39
N LYS A 213 31.53 -6.31 -17.56
CA LYS A 213 32.42 -6.16 -18.72
C LYS A 213 32.43 -4.72 -19.23
N ILE A 214 31.26 -4.08 -19.30
CA ILE A 214 31.18 -2.71 -19.78
C ILE A 214 31.69 -1.69 -18.74
N SER A 215 31.53 -1.95 -17.44
CA SER A 215 32.01 -1.04 -16.38
C SER A 215 33.54 -0.90 -16.34
N LYS A 216 34.27 -1.85 -16.92
CA LYS A 216 35.74 -1.84 -17.07
C LYS A 216 36.23 -1.09 -18.32
N ARG A 217 35.35 -0.72 -19.25
CA ARG A 217 35.72 0.01 -20.48
C ARG A 217 35.59 1.52 -20.25
N ASN A 218 36.63 2.26 -20.62
CA ASN A 218 36.73 3.72 -20.49
C ASN A 218 36.04 4.50 -21.62
N ALA A 219 35.74 3.88 -22.77
CA ALA A 219 35.17 4.54 -23.94
C ALA A 219 33.72 4.09 -24.17
N ASP A 220 32.79 5.04 -24.13
CA ASP A 220 31.36 4.81 -23.88
C ASP A 220 30.46 5.18 -25.10
N ASP A 221 30.97 5.00 -26.33
CA ASP A 221 30.26 5.40 -27.57
C ASP A 221 29.41 4.30 -28.22
N ARG A 222 29.59 3.03 -27.86
CA ARG A 222 28.84 1.90 -28.48
C ARG A 222 27.66 1.38 -27.64
N LEU A 223 27.40 1.96 -26.47
CA LEU A 223 26.34 1.47 -25.58
C LEU A 223 25.03 2.22 -25.81
N ILE A 224 23.96 1.48 -25.97
CA ILE A 224 22.62 2.06 -26.08
C ILE A 224 22.10 2.29 -24.68
N GLU A 225 21.92 3.57 -24.30
CA GLU A 225 21.45 3.99 -22.97
C GLU A 225 20.19 3.21 -22.50
N PRO A 226 19.16 2.99 -23.34
CA PRO A 226 18.03 2.13 -23.00
C PRO A 226 18.39 0.72 -22.51
N ASN A 227 19.40 0.07 -23.11
CA ASN A 227 19.80 -1.28 -22.69
C ASN A 227 20.43 -1.26 -21.29
N VAL A 228 21.28 -0.27 -21.02
CA VAL A 228 21.90 -0.11 -19.69
C VAL A 228 20.82 0.16 -18.64
N ARG A 229 19.89 1.07 -18.95
CA ARG A 229 18.76 1.41 -18.07
C ARG A 229 17.93 0.19 -17.70
N ARG A 230 17.48 -0.60 -18.70
CA ARG A 230 16.71 -1.83 -18.47
C ARG A 230 17.50 -2.91 -17.73
N ALA A 231 18.77 -3.10 -18.06
CA ALA A 231 19.62 -4.07 -17.38
C ALA A 231 19.76 -3.77 -15.87
N ILE A 232 19.94 -2.50 -15.53
CA ILE A 232 19.95 -2.06 -14.12
C ILE A 232 18.60 -2.33 -13.46
N ALA A 233 17.50 -1.97 -14.13
CA ALA A 233 16.15 -2.22 -13.60
C ALA A 233 15.89 -3.70 -13.29
N ILE A 234 16.26 -4.59 -14.22
CA ILE A 234 16.12 -6.04 -14.04
C ILE A 234 16.94 -6.54 -12.85
N LEU A 235 18.18 -6.07 -12.68
CA LEU A 235 19.03 -6.47 -11.55
C LEU A 235 18.52 -5.95 -10.21
N ILE A 236 17.98 -4.74 -10.16
CA ILE A 236 17.40 -4.20 -8.92
C ILE A 236 16.12 -4.96 -8.53
N LYS A 237 15.24 -5.21 -9.52
CA LYS A 237 13.94 -5.87 -9.34
C LYS A 237 14.06 -7.36 -9.04
N ASN A 238 14.92 -8.07 -9.77
CA ASN A 238 14.99 -9.54 -9.75
C ASN A 238 16.32 -10.11 -9.24
N GLY A 239 17.32 -9.27 -8.97
CA GLY A 239 18.60 -9.68 -8.38
C GLY A 239 18.56 -9.72 -6.85
N ASN A 240 19.66 -10.19 -6.26
CA ASN A 240 19.85 -10.24 -4.81
C ASN A 240 20.56 -8.99 -4.27
N ASP A 241 20.84 -8.95 -2.96
CA ASP A 241 21.53 -7.81 -2.33
C ASP A 241 22.94 -7.58 -2.88
N ASP A 242 23.64 -8.64 -3.31
CA ASP A 242 24.94 -8.51 -3.93
C ASP A 242 24.86 -7.92 -5.35
N ASP A 243 23.76 -8.12 -6.07
CA ASP A 243 23.48 -7.44 -7.34
C ASP A 243 23.21 -5.96 -7.10
N ARG A 244 22.41 -5.63 -6.08
CA ARG A 244 22.12 -4.24 -5.69
C ARG A 244 23.39 -3.48 -5.29
N ARG A 245 24.21 -4.05 -4.41
CA ARG A 245 25.53 -3.47 -4.02
C ARG A 245 26.47 -3.32 -5.23
N PHE A 246 26.44 -4.27 -6.15
CA PHE A 246 27.23 -4.18 -7.38
C PHE A 246 26.81 -3.00 -8.26
N ILE A 247 25.51 -2.78 -8.40
CA ILE A 247 24.98 -1.63 -9.15
C ILE A 247 25.31 -0.32 -8.46
N GLU A 248 25.13 -0.22 -7.14
CA GLU A 248 25.50 0.95 -6.35
C GLU A 248 26.98 1.31 -6.56
N MET A 249 27.89 0.35 -6.39
CA MET A 249 29.32 0.55 -6.60
C MET A 249 29.65 1.05 -8.02
N ILE A 250 29.01 0.48 -9.05
CA ILE A 250 29.22 0.93 -10.43
C ILE A 250 28.66 2.34 -10.63
N ALA A 251 27.48 2.64 -10.08
CA ALA A 251 26.87 3.96 -10.20
C ALA A 251 27.78 5.03 -9.58
N VAL A 252 28.26 4.83 -8.35
CA VAL A 252 29.21 5.72 -7.68
C VAL A 252 30.47 5.91 -8.52
N LYS A 253 31.06 4.81 -9.04
CA LYS A 253 32.25 4.88 -9.90
C LYS A 253 31.98 5.66 -11.20
N ARG A 254 30.85 5.42 -11.86
CA ARG A 254 30.48 6.09 -13.12
C ARG A 254 30.15 7.56 -12.93
N LEU A 255 29.73 7.94 -11.72
CA LEU A 255 29.41 9.30 -11.34
C LEU A 255 30.58 10.07 -10.72
N GLN A 256 31.82 9.52 -10.72
CA GLN A 256 33.01 10.20 -10.20
C GLN A 256 33.31 11.55 -10.90
N SER A 257 32.98 11.68 -12.18
CA SER A 257 33.09 12.94 -12.93
C SER A 257 31.82 13.80 -12.86
N GLY A 258 30.92 13.48 -11.93
CA GLY A 258 29.71 14.23 -11.67
C GLY A 258 28.70 14.16 -12.82
N ILE A 259 27.99 15.25 -13.07
CA ILE A 259 26.96 15.29 -14.13
C ILE A 259 27.51 15.36 -15.56
N SER A 260 28.83 15.52 -15.68
CA SER A 260 29.54 15.44 -16.96
C SER A 260 29.76 13.99 -17.40
N SER A 261 29.50 13.03 -16.50
CA SER A 261 29.58 11.62 -16.81
C SER A 261 28.62 11.22 -17.94
N PRO A 262 29.06 10.36 -18.89
CA PRO A 262 28.17 9.74 -19.85
C PRO A 262 27.01 9.02 -19.14
N ARG A 263 25.80 9.15 -19.68
CA ARG A 263 24.58 8.51 -19.16
C ARG A 263 24.33 8.81 -17.67
N VAL A 264 24.66 10.02 -17.21
CA VAL A 264 24.43 10.48 -15.83
C VAL A 264 23.00 10.18 -15.37
N SER A 265 21.99 10.39 -16.21
CA SER A 265 20.57 10.14 -15.90
C SER A 265 20.31 8.71 -15.45
N VAL A 266 20.95 7.72 -16.08
CA VAL A 266 20.77 6.30 -15.78
C VAL A 266 21.44 5.94 -14.45
N TRP A 267 22.71 6.32 -14.29
CA TRP A 267 23.47 5.97 -13.09
C TRP A 267 22.97 6.71 -11.85
N LEU A 268 22.57 7.97 -12.01
CA LEU A 268 22.04 8.77 -10.92
C LEU A 268 20.68 8.22 -10.45
N ALA A 269 19.79 7.82 -11.36
CA ALA A 269 18.53 7.18 -10.99
C ALA A 269 18.78 5.86 -10.22
N ALA A 270 19.74 5.05 -10.67
CA ALA A 270 20.13 3.82 -9.97
C ALA A 270 20.67 4.09 -8.56
N LEU A 271 21.54 5.10 -8.42
CA LEU A 271 22.10 5.49 -7.13
C LEU A 271 21.02 6.01 -6.19
N PHE A 272 20.11 6.88 -6.66
CA PHE A 272 19.00 7.36 -5.83
C PHE A 272 18.08 6.23 -5.37
N TYR A 273 17.84 5.22 -6.22
CA TYR A 273 17.01 4.09 -5.83
C TYR A 273 17.65 3.24 -4.74
N LEU A 274 18.97 3.04 -4.81
CA LEU A 274 19.71 2.14 -3.91
C LEU A 274 20.23 2.84 -2.64
N ASN A 275 20.61 4.10 -2.77
CA ASN A 275 21.19 4.93 -1.71
C ASN A 275 20.76 6.39 -1.92
N PRO A 276 19.53 6.75 -1.49
CA PRO A 276 18.99 8.09 -1.67
C PRO A 276 19.87 9.20 -1.06
N ILE A 277 20.54 8.93 0.05
CA ILE A 277 21.38 9.91 0.76
C ILE A 277 22.60 10.26 -0.08
N GLU A 278 23.31 9.26 -0.61
CA GLU A 278 24.46 9.49 -1.48
C GLU A 278 24.04 10.10 -2.82
N GLY A 279 22.92 9.64 -3.40
CA GLY A 279 22.33 10.22 -4.60
C GLY A 279 22.00 11.70 -4.44
N LEU A 280 21.38 12.06 -3.31
CA LEU A 280 21.02 13.44 -2.97
C LEU A 280 22.27 14.29 -2.74
N SER A 281 23.24 13.80 -1.97
CA SER A 281 24.52 14.47 -1.73
C SER A 281 25.26 14.80 -3.04
N LEU A 282 25.31 13.84 -3.96
CA LEU A 282 25.90 14.04 -5.29
C LEU A 282 25.11 15.07 -6.10
N LEU A 283 23.77 14.97 -6.12
CA LEU A 283 22.92 15.93 -6.81
C LEU A 283 23.12 17.35 -6.26
N THR A 284 23.12 17.53 -4.93
CA THR A 284 23.35 18.81 -4.25
C THR A 284 24.71 19.39 -4.63
N LYS A 285 25.79 18.60 -4.52
CA LYS A 285 27.14 19.02 -4.85
C LYS A 285 27.23 19.49 -6.30
N GLU A 286 26.79 18.65 -7.23
CA GLU A 286 26.91 18.94 -8.66
C GLU A 286 26.12 20.18 -9.04
N LEU A 287 24.91 20.34 -8.51
CA LEU A 287 24.05 21.46 -8.83
C LEU A 287 24.58 22.82 -8.32
N GLN A 288 25.46 22.83 -7.31
CA GLN A 288 26.21 24.00 -6.82
C GLN A 288 27.40 24.39 -7.71
N PHE A 289 28.12 23.44 -8.32
CA PHE A 289 29.34 23.71 -9.11
C PHE A 289 29.07 24.04 -10.58
N ILE A 290 27.91 23.69 -11.13
CA ILE A 290 27.60 23.92 -12.54
C ILE A 290 27.14 25.37 -12.76
N ASN A 291 28.04 26.20 -13.29
CA ASN A 291 27.76 27.56 -13.78
C ASN A 291 27.08 27.61 -15.18
N SER A 292 26.50 26.51 -15.70
CA SER A 292 25.89 26.52 -17.05
C SER A 292 24.67 25.59 -17.27
N ASN A 293 23.73 26.12 -18.06
CA ASN A 293 22.51 25.54 -18.66
C ASN A 293 21.41 24.96 -17.73
N LYS A 294 20.49 25.84 -17.29
CA LYS A 294 19.22 25.51 -16.58
C LYS A 294 18.45 24.35 -17.22
N LYS A 295 18.41 24.25 -18.56
CA LYS A 295 17.70 23.18 -19.29
C LYS A 295 18.27 21.80 -18.98
N ARG A 296 19.60 21.68 -18.85
CA ARG A 296 20.26 20.39 -18.55
C ARG A 296 20.01 19.94 -17.12
N LYS A 297 19.95 20.87 -16.16
CA LYS A 297 19.59 20.56 -14.76
C LYS A 297 18.16 20.03 -14.66
N ILE A 298 17.22 20.69 -15.33
CA ILE A 298 15.81 20.25 -15.42
C ILE A 298 15.72 18.88 -16.08
N GLN A 299 16.48 18.63 -17.16
CA GLN A 299 16.50 17.32 -17.82
C GLN A 299 16.97 16.21 -16.88
N ILE A 300 18.08 16.41 -16.16
CA ILE A 300 18.61 15.41 -15.22
C ILE A 300 17.58 15.13 -14.12
N PHE A 301 17.00 16.18 -13.54
CA PHE A 301 15.97 16.04 -12.52
C PHE A 301 14.73 15.30 -13.03
N ALA A 302 14.19 15.69 -14.19
CA ALA A 302 13.04 15.04 -14.82
C ALA A 302 13.28 13.55 -15.07
N THR A 303 14.48 13.18 -15.53
CA THR A 303 14.81 11.77 -15.81
C THR A 303 14.86 10.86 -14.59
N LEU A 304 14.93 11.41 -13.37
CA LEU A 304 14.80 10.62 -12.14
C LEU A 304 13.39 10.07 -11.95
N PHE A 305 12.39 10.78 -12.48
CA PHE A 305 10.97 10.45 -12.34
C PHE A 305 10.37 9.81 -13.60
N ASP A 306 11.18 9.58 -14.65
CA ASP A 306 10.73 8.91 -15.87
C ASP A 306 10.53 7.40 -15.63
N THR A 307 9.26 7.00 -15.55
CA THR A 307 8.80 5.61 -15.48
C THR A 307 8.38 5.05 -16.84
N LYS A 308 8.24 5.90 -17.87
CA LYS A 308 7.68 5.54 -19.18
C LYS A 308 8.73 4.95 -20.12
N SER A 309 9.99 5.35 -20.00
CA SER A 309 11.09 4.87 -20.85
C SER A 309 11.83 3.63 -20.31
N GLY A 310 11.17 2.80 -19.48
CA GLY A 310 11.81 1.67 -18.80
C GLY A 310 12.81 2.10 -17.71
N GLY A 311 12.61 3.28 -17.13
CA GLY A 311 13.32 3.73 -15.94
C GLY A 311 12.74 3.10 -14.68
N ILE A 312 13.60 2.93 -13.67
CA ILE A 312 13.23 2.36 -12.36
C ILE A 312 12.29 3.29 -11.59
N GLY A 313 12.29 4.58 -11.93
CA GLY A 313 11.63 5.63 -11.16
C GLY A 313 12.21 5.77 -9.75
N LEU A 314 11.65 6.68 -8.96
CA LEU A 314 11.97 6.85 -7.55
C LEU A 314 10.82 6.36 -6.69
N ASN A 315 11.10 5.41 -5.80
CA ASN A 315 10.15 5.04 -4.75
C ASN A 315 10.33 5.96 -3.54
N LEU A 316 9.71 7.13 -3.58
CA LEU A 316 9.77 8.10 -2.47
C LEU A 316 9.10 7.63 -1.18
N LYS A 317 8.41 6.47 -1.19
CA LYS A 317 7.84 5.84 0.00
C LYS A 317 8.81 4.90 0.71
N ASP A 318 9.98 4.63 0.13
CA ASP A 318 11.01 3.82 0.76
C ASP A 318 11.52 4.50 2.05
N SER A 319 11.73 3.72 3.11
CA SER A 319 12.19 4.23 4.41
C SER A 319 13.54 4.95 4.34
N SER A 320 14.33 4.70 3.30
CA SER A 320 15.61 5.37 3.04
C SER A 320 15.41 6.86 2.70
N PHE A 321 14.23 7.26 2.21
CA PHE A 321 13.84 8.66 2.07
C PHE A 321 13.33 9.22 3.39
N THR A 322 14.27 9.49 4.31
CA THR A 322 13.94 10.14 5.58
C THR A 322 13.26 11.51 5.37
N PRO A 323 12.44 12.00 6.31
CA PRO A 323 11.83 13.33 6.21
C PRO A 323 12.86 14.45 5.96
N LYS A 324 14.06 14.32 6.53
CA LYS A 324 15.17 15.25 6.31
C LYS A 324 15.69 15.19 4.86
N ALA A 325 15.86 14.00 4.29
CA ALA A 325 16.29 13.84 2.91
C ALA A 325 15.22 14.39 1.94
N LEU A 326 13.94 14.12 2.19
CA LEU A 326 12.83 14.68 1.40
C LEU A 326 12.77 16.21 1.47
N LEU A 327 13.05 16.80 2.64
CA LEU A 327 13.13 18.25 2.83
C LEU A 327 14.28 18.90 2.04
N GLU A 328 15.47 18.30 2.06
CA GLU A 328 16.58 18.76 1.22
C GLU A 328 16.24 18.59 -0.28
N PHE A 329 15.64 17.47 -0.64
CA PHE A 329 15.32 17.17 -2.03
C PHE A 329 14.24 18.11 -2.61
N ILE A 330 13.22 18.47 -1.83
CA ILE A 330 12.19 19.41 -2.30
C ILE A 330 12.73 20.83 -2.48
N ARG A 331 13.67 21.27 -1.63
CA ARG A 331 14.36 22.56 -1.79
C ARG A 331 15.13 22.63 -3.10
N ILE A 332 15.87 21.57 -3.41
CA ILE A 332 16.56 21.41 -4.71
C ILE A 332 15.54 21.45 -5.85
N ALA A 333 14.47 20.67 -5.77
CA ALA A 333 13.45 20.63 -6.82
C ALA A 333 12.81 22.00 -7.08
N TYR A 334 12.49 22.77 -6.04
CA TYR A 334 11.95 24.13 -6.17
C TYR A 334 12.96 25.14 -6.75
N GLN A 335 14.25 24.97 -6.47
CA GLN A 335 15.30 25.80 -7.04
C GLN A 335 15.42 25.62 -8.56
N TYR A 336 15.32 24.38 -9.06
CA TYR A 336 15.57 24.06 -10.48
C TYR A 336 14.32 23.98 -11.34
N ALA A 337 13.18 23.57 -10.77
CA ALA A 337 11.88 23.52 -11.42
C ALA A 337 10.87 24.35 -10.61
N PRO A 338 11.03 25.68 -10.52
CA PRO A 338 10.16 26.51 -9.68
C PRO A 338 8.73 26.53 -10.24
N PRO A 339 7.68 26.50 -9.39
CA PRO A 339 6.28 26.48 -9.82
C PRO A 339 5.89 27.57 -10.82
N LYS A 340 6.47 28.76 -10.70
CA LYS A 340 6.24 29.90 -11.62
C LYS A 340 6.61 29.62 -13.08
N ASP A 341 7.46 28.63 -13.33
CA ASP A 341 7.88 28.22 -14.68
C ASP A 341 7.11 26.98 -15.16
N ASP A 342 6.06 26.54 -14.46
CA ASP A 342 5.24 25.38 -14.86
C ASP A 342 4.35 25.75 -16.05
N PRO A 343 4.25 24.89 -17.08
CA PRO A 343 3.35 25.13 -18.20
C PRO A 343 1.89 24.95 -17.77
N TYR A 344 1.01 25.84 -18.22
CA TYR A 344 -0.42 25.59 -18.15
C TYR A 344 -0.81 24.61 -19.27
N ARG A 345 -1.34 23.44 -18.89
CA ARG A 345 -1.80 22.40 -19.81
C ARG A 345 -3.29 22.13 -19.57
N GLU A 346 -4.08 22.11 -20.64
CA GLU A 346 -5.50 21.81 -20.60
C GLU A 346 -5.85 20.86 -21.75
N GLY A 347 -6.65 19.82 -21.49
CA GLY A 347 -7.00 18.81 -22.49
C GLY A 347 -5.90 17.76 -22.76
N MET A 348 -5.95 17.15 -23.95
CA MET A 348 -4.98 16.12 -24.36
C MET A 348 -3.67 16.77 -24.81
N PHE A 349 -2.57 16.43 -24.15
CA PHE A 349 -1.23 16.88 -24.51
C PHE A 349 -0.21 15.74 -24.33
N SER A 350 0.92 15.85 -25.04
CA SER A 350 2.08 15.00 -24.80
C SER A 350 3.00 15.71 -23.81
N PRO A 351 3.24 15.15 -22.60
CA PRO A 351 4.14 15.75 -21.61
C PRO A 351 5.54 15.96 -22.16
N ASP A 352 6.15 17.09 -21.82
CA ASP A 352 7.56 17.36 -22.06
C ASP A 352 8.39 17.28 -20.77
N VAL A 353 9.69 17.51 -20.89
CA VAL A 353 10.67 17.46 -19.80
C VAL A 353 10.28 18.36 -18.62
N ARG A 354 9.60 19.48 -18.89
CA ARG A 354 9.17 20.41 -17.85
C ARG A 354 7.97 19.89 -17.09
N ASP A 355 7.04 19.24 -17.77
CA ASP A 355 5.90 18.54 -17.17
C ASP A 355 6.39 17.40 -16.24
N ASP A 356 7.39 16.63 -16.67
CA ASP A 356 8.00 15.57 -15.87
C ASP A 356 8.71 16.12 -14.62
N ALA A 357 9.43 17.24 -14.75
CA ALA A 357 10.05 17.91 -13.60
C ALA A 357 8.99 18.45 -12.61
N GLN A 358 7.87 18.99 -13.10
CA GLN A 358 6.76 19.41 -12.24
C GLN A 358 6.17 18.22 -11.48
N GLN A 359 5.92 17.10 -12.17
CA GLN A 359 5.42 15.86 -11.55
C GLN A 359 6.37 15.36 -10.47
N GLY A 360 7.68 15.30 -10.76
CA GLY A 360 8.70 14.90 -9.79
C GLY A 360 8.72 15.78 -8.55
N ARG A 361 8.71 17.11 -8.71
CA ARG A 361 8.64 18.06 -7.59
C ARG A 361 7.40 17.84 -6.73
N ASN A 362 6.24 17.67 -7.37
CA ASN A 362 4.97 17.44 -6.66
C ASN A 362 4.96 16.10 -5.93
N ALA A 363 5.59 15.07 -6.50
CA ALA A 363 5.74 13.77 -5.86
C ALA A 363 6.60 13.86 -4.59
N ILE A 364 7.74 14.56 -4.64
CA ILE A 364 8.59 14.80 -3.46
C ILE A 364 7.83 15.57 -2.38
N LEU A 365 7.14 16.66 -2.75
CA LEU A 365 6.34 17.44 -1.79
C LEU A 365 5.27 16.58 -1.12
N SER A 366 4.57 15.76 -1.91
CA SER A 366 3.52 14.87 -1.41
C SER A 366 4.10 13.82 -0.46
N ALA A 367 5.26 13.25 -0.77
CA ALA A 367 5.94 12.30 0.10
C ALA A 367 6.34 12.93 1.45
N LEU A 368 6.91 14.14 1.43
CA LEU A 368 7.26 14.86 2.67
C LEU A 368 6.03 15.20 3.52
N LEU A 369 4.94 15.66 2.89
CA LEU A 369 3.70 15.99 3.58
C LEU A 369 3.01 14.74 4.15
N ALA A 370 3.20 13.57 3.53
CA ALA A 370 2.69 12.29 4.02
C ALA A 370 3.54 11.67 5.13
N ALA A 371 4.79 12.11 5.33
CA ALA A 371 5.69 11.57 6.35
C ALA A 371 5.10 11.69 7.76
N THR A 372 5.18 10.63 8.55
CA THR A 372 4.62 10.56 9.90
C THR A 372 5.69 10.67 10.99
N GLY A 373 5.28 10.82 12.24
CA GLY A 373 6.15 10.83 13.41
C GLY A 373 6.87 12.18 13.66
N PRO A 374 7.68 12.26 14.74
CA PRO A 374 8.32 13.51 15.16
C PRO A 374 9.22 14.14 14.09
N GLU A 375 9.98 13.33 13.35
CA GLU A 375 10.83 13.78 12.25
C GLU A 375 10.00 14.34 11.09
N GLY A 376 8.87 13.68 10.77
CA GLY A 376 7.91 14.14 9.76
C GLY A 376 7.27 15.48 10.14
N TRP A 377 6.83 15.61 11.40
CA TRP A 377 6.31 16.86 11.94
C TRP A 377 7.32 18.00 11.86
N ASN A 378 8.54 17.77 12.36
CA ASN A 378 9.61 18.77 12.35
C ASN A 378 9.96 19.21 10.93
N ALA A 379 10.07 18.27 9.98
CA ALA A 379 10.38 18.59 8.60
C ALA A 379 9.28 19.44 7.92
N LYS A 380 8.00 19.20 8.22
CA LYS A 380 6.88 20.05 7.73
C LYS A 380 6.94 21.46 8.32
N LEU A 381 7.22 21.60 9.62
CA LEU A 381 7.36 22.92 10.24
C LEU A 381 8.58 23.68 9.70
N GLU A 382 9.69 22.99 9.45
CA GLU A 382 10.86 23.59 8.81
C GLU A 382 10.54 24.04 7.38
N LEU A 383 9.82 23.22 6.62
CA LEU A 383 9.35 23.57 5.27
C LEU A 383 8.44 24.81 5.29
N ALA A 384 7.51 24.91 6.25
CA ALA A 384 6.61 26.06 6.38
C ALA A 384 7.32 27.38 6.74
N ARG A 385 8.51 27.29 7.35
CA ARG A 385 9.35 28.46 7.68
C ARG A 385 10.27 28.86 6.53
N ASP A 386 10.42 28.02 5.52
CA ASP A 386 11.28 28.27 4.38
C ASP A 386 10.64 29.32 3.43
N PRO A 387 11.30 30.46 3.17
CA PRO A 387 10.77 31.51 2.30
C PRO A 387 10.42 31.04 0.87
N MET A 388 11.05 29.96 0.39
CA MET A 388 10.78 29.39 -0.93
C MET A 388 9.37 28.79 -1.05
N PHE A 389 8.70 28.53 0.08
CA PHE A 389 7.39 27.90 0.17
C PHE A 389 6.32 28.83 0.77
N ALA A 390 6.60 30.15 0.82
CA ALA A 390 5.72 31.13 1.45
C ALA A 390 4.26 31.09 0.95
N GLU A 391 4.05 30.84 -0.35
CA GLU A 391 2.72 30.76 -0.98
C GLU A 391 1.87 29.59 -0.48
N ILE A 392 2.49 28.52 0.04
CA ILE A 392 1.79 27.31 0.51
C ILE A 392 1.99 27.07 2.01
N LYS A 393 2.54 28.04 2.75
CA LYS A 393 2.84 27.95 4.18
C LYS A 393 1.64 27.47 4.99
N ASP A 394 0.50 28.14 4.86
CA ASP A 394 -0.70 27.84 5.66
C ASP A 394 -1.23 26.43 5.36
N ARG A 395 -1.12 26.00 4.10
CA ARG A 395 -1.46 24.63 3.70
C ARG A 395 -0.52 23.60 4.32
N ILE A 396 0.79 23.88 4.40
CA ILE A 396 1.77 22.98 5.03
C ILE A 396 1.46 22.83 6.53
N ILE A 397 1.17 23.93 7.22
CA ILE A 397 0.82 23.93 8.65
C ILE A 397 -0.46 23.13 8.89
N ALA A 398 -1.53 23.40 8.13
CA ALA A 398 -2.79 22.68 8.26
C ALA A 398 -2.63 21.16 8.02
N ILE A 399 -1.79 20.76 7.05
CA ILE A 399 -1.50 19.34 6.81
C ILE A 399 -0.67 18.72 7.95
N ALA A 400 0.29 19.46 8.49
CA ALA A 400 1.07 19.01 9.64
C ALA A 400 0.15 18.73 10.83
N GLU A 401 -0.70 19.71 11.19
CA GLU A 401 -1.69 19.61 12.28
C GLU A 401 -2.65 18.45 12.07
N LYS A 402 -3.20 18.32 10.86
CA LYS A 402 -4.07 17.19 10.50
C LYS A 402 -3.37 15.86 10.70
N LYS A 403 -2.11 15.72 10.26
CA LYS A 403 -1.36 14.47 10.41
C LYS A 403 -1.04 14.16 11.87
N ALA A 404 -0.70 15.15 12.68
CA ALA A 404 -0.48 14.96 14.11
C ALA A 404 -1.77 14.53 14.83
N ALA A 405 -2.93 15.09 14.45
CA ALA A 405 -4.22 14.65 14.96
C ALA A 405 -4.54 13.20 14.52
N GLU A 406 -4.36 12.88 13.24
CA GLU A 406 -4.51 11.50 12.74
C GLU A 406 -3.60 10.51 13.49
N GLU A 407 -2.37 10.90 13.84
CA GLU A 407 -1.44 10.07 14.60
C GLU A 407 -1.80 9.96 16.09
N ALA A 408 -2.39 11.00 16.68
CA ALA A 408 -2.86 11.00 18.07
C ALA A 408 -4.14 10.15 18.25
N ASP A 409 -4.99 10.09 17.23
CA ASP A 409 -6.25 9.34 17.24
C ASP A 409 -6.08 7.84 16.95
N VAL A 410 -4.87 7.37 16.60
CA VAL A 410 -4.61 5.96 16.29
C VAL A 410 -4.20 5.20 17.55
N GLU A 411 -5.13 4.40 18.08
CA GLU A 411 -4.81 3.32 19.01
C GLU A 411 -4.14 2.16 18.24
N ILE A 412 -2.83 2.00 18.44
CA ILE A 412 -2.09 0.85 17.91
C ILE A 412 -2.29 -0.30 18.89
N PHE A 413 -3.13 -1.26 18.54
CA PHE A 413 -3.23 -2.53 19.26
C PHE A 413 -2.08 -3.45 18.86
N ASP A 414 -1.44 -4.06 19.85
CA ASP A 414 -0.59 -5.22 19.61
C ASP A 414 -1.43 -6.50 19.40
N GLU A 415 -0.78 -7.58 18.95
CA GLU A 415 -1.47 -8.85 18.68
C GLU A 415 -2.15 -9.43 19.93
N ALA A 416 -1.62 -9.18 21.13
CA ALA A 416 -2.21 -9.67 22.38
C ALA A 416 -3.47 -8.89 22.73
N GLN A 417 -3.46 -7.56 22.53
CA GLN A 417 -4.62 -6.69 22.70
C GLN A 417 -5.72 -7.00 21.69
N PHE A 418 -5.37 -7.34 20.45
CA PHE A 418 -6.34 -7.79 19.45
C PHE A 418 -7.04 -9.09 19.88
N VAL A 419 -6.30 -10.05 20.45
CA VAL A 419 -6.90 -11.29 20.96
C VAL A 419 -7.83 -11.04 22.14
N VAL A 420 -7.53 -10.07 23.00
CA VAL A 420 -8.44 -9.66 24.09
C VAL A 420 -9.70 -9.04 23.50
N LEU A 421 -9.55 -8.07 22.59
CA LEU A 421 -10.67 -7.42 21.90
C LEU A 421 -11.60 -8.42 21.21
N ASP A 422 -11.05 -9.39 20.49
CA ASP A 422 -11.82 -10.43 19.79
C ASP A 422 -12.62 -11.33 20.76
N ARG A 423 -12.08 -11.58 21.96
CA ARG A 423 -12.71 -12.45 22.97
C ARG A 423 -13.70 -11.75 23.88
N THR A 424 -13.42 -10.53 24.30
CA THR A 424 -14.19 -9.80 25.32
C THR A 424 -15.02 -8.67 24.73
N GLY A 425 -14.78 -8.30 23.47
CA GLY A 425 -15.41 -7.14 22.82
C GLY A 425 -14.78 -5.80 23.20
N GLU A 426 -13.76 -5.78 24.07
CA GLU A 426 -13.10 -4.58 24.58
C GLU A 426 -11.58 -4.80 24.72
N ALA A 427 -10.76 -3.77 24.52
CA ALA A 427 -9.31 -3.83 24.74
C ALA A 427 -8.89 -3.06 26.01
N PRO A 428 -7.82 -3.48 26.70
CA PRO A 428 -7.29 -2.71 27.83
C PRO A 428 -6.78 -1.32 27.40
N PRO A 429 -7.06 -0.25 28.17
CA PRO A 429 -6.76 1.12 27.74
C PRO A 429 -5.25 1.40 27.71
N SER A 430 -4.75 1.96 26.60
CA SER A 430 -3.33 2.29 26.41
C SER A 430 -3.04 3.80 26.47
N THR A 431 -4.07 4.63 26.33
CA THR A 431 -4.01 6.10 26.35
C THR A 431 -4.90 6.67 27.48
N ALA A 432 -4.66 7.93 27.89
CA ALA A 432 -5.53 8.60 28.87
C ALA A 432 -6.99 8.69 28.36
N GLU A 433 -7.17 8.92 27.06
CA GLU A 433 -8.49 8.99 26.41
C GLU A 433 -9.25 7.65 26.49
N SER A 434 -8.58 6.55 26.14
CA SER A 434 -9.14 5.20 26.26
C SER A 434 -9.50 4.85 27.71
N MET A 435 -8.65 5.26 28.68
CA MET A 435 -8.91 5.05 30.11
C MET A 435 -10.11 5.88 30.59
N PHE A 436 -10.25 7.11 30.09
CA PHE A 436 -11.39 7.97 30.42
C PHE A 436 -12.70 7.42 29.84
N ALA A 437 -12.68 6.96 28.60
CA ALA A 437 -13.83 6.32 27.95
C ALA A 437 -14.27 5.07 28.72
N LEU A 438 -13.32 4.16 29.01
CA LEU A 438 -13.60 2.96 29.79
C LEU A 438 -14.18 3.28 31.17
N MET A 439 -13.61 4.25 31.89
CA MET A 439 -14.14 4.65 33.21
C MET A 439 -15.58 5.19 33.11
N ARG A 440 -15.90 5.93 32.05
CA ARG A 440 -17.26 6.47 31.85
C ARG A 440 -18.23 5.34 31.59
N ASP A 441 -17.88 4.43 30.69
CA ASP A 441 -18.72 3.30 30.32
C ASP A 441 -19.02 2.41 31.55
N ARG A 442 -18.01 2.17 32.41
CA ARG A 442 -18.21 1.45 33.68
C ARG A 442 -19.12 2.16 34.69
N LEU A 443 -19.14 3.48 34.71
CA LEU A 443 -20.05 4.24 35.56
C LEU A 443 -21.48 4.28 34.99
N ASP A 444 -21.61 4.29 33.66
CA ASP A 444 -22.90 4.14 32.97
C ASP A 444 -23.49 2.74 33.24
N ASP A 445 -22.67 1.69 33.19
CA ASP A 445 -23.08 0.32 33.57
C ASP A 445 -23.63 0.26 35.01
N ILE A 446 -23.05 1.01 35.95
CA ILE A 446 -23.53 1.09 37.33
C ILE A 446 -24.88 1.81 37.40
N GLU A 447 -25.08 2.91 36.65
CA GLU A 447 -26.39 3.58 36.58
C GLU A 447 -27.47 2.65 36.01
N ASP A 448 -27.13 1.86 35.00
CA ASP A 448 -28.00 0.85 34.41
C ASP A 448 -28.27 -0.30 35.38
N LEU A 449 -27.28 -0.80 36.12
CA LEU A 449 -27.48 -1.77 37.20
C LEU A 449 -28.46 -1.24 38.25
N LEU A 450 -28.41 0.06 38.55
CA LEU A 450 -29.34 0.70 39.48
C LEU A 450 -30.78 0.77 38.96
N LEU A 451 -31.03 0.43 37.67
CA LEU A 451 -32.35 0.29 37.02
C LEU A 451 -32.91 -1.13 37.00
N GLN A 452 -32.10 -2.15 37.30
CA GLN A 452 -32.48 -3.55 37.16
C GLN A 452 -33.15 -4.13 38.41
N ASP A 453 -33.81 -5.28 38.29
CA ASP A 453 -34.45 -5.98 39.42
C ASP A 453 -33.44 -6.45 40.49
N THR A 454 -32.20 -6.75 40.06
CA THR A 454 -31.09 -7.13 40.95
C THR A 454 -30.34 -5.92 41.52
N SER A 455 -30.94 -4.73 41.45
CA SER A 455 -30.30 -3.48 41.83
C SER A 455 -29.87 -3.45 43.30
N PRO A 456 -28.64 -3.01 43.61
CA PRO A 456 -28.19 -2.79 44.99
C PRO A 456 -28.70 -1.45 45.58
N ARG A 457 -29.57 -0.72 44.87
CA ARG A 457 -30.01 0.65 45.20
C ARG A 457 -30.49 0.80 46.64
N GLU A 458 -31.36 -0.08 47.11
CA GLU A 458 -31.91 -0.01 48.47
C GLU A 458 -30.81 -0.18 49.53
N ALA A 459 -29.97 -1.20 49.37
CA ALA A 459 -28.84 -1.45 50.27
C ALA A 459 -27.83 -0.29 50.27
N TRP A 460 -27.59 0.32 49.11
CA TRP A 460 -26.68 1.45 48.98
C TRP A 460 -27.26 2.74 49.57
N ALA A 461 -28.58 2.94 49.53
CA ALA A 461 -29.23 4.12 50.10
C ALA A 461 -29.07 4.22 51.63
N ASP A 462 -28.90 3.09 52.32
CA ASP A 462 -28.69 3.04 53.77
C ASP A 462 -27.23 3.27 54.20
N ILE A 463 -26.30 3.39 53.25
CA ILE A 463 -24.88 3.61 53.55
C ILE A 463 -24.63 5.10 53.88
N SER A 464 -24.38 5.40 55.15
CA SER A 464 -24.03 6.75 55.61
C SER A 464 -22.52 7.05 55.61
N ASP A 465 -21.68 6.03 55.47
CA ASP A 465 -20.22 6.16 55.54
C ASP A 465 -19.58 6.09 54.16
N GLU A 466 -18.83 7.14 53.79
CA GLU A 466 -18.22 7.28 52.46
C GLU A 466 -17.27 6.11 52.13
N HIS A 467 -16.54 5.59 53.12
CA HIS A 467 -15.63 4.46 52.93
C HIS A 467 -16.36 3.14 52.65
N VAL A 468 -17.55 2.94 53.22
CA VAL A 468 -18.38 1.76 52.96
C VAL A 468 -18.92 1.83 51.54
N MET A 469 -19.43 2.98 51.12
CA MET A 469 -19.93 3.19 49.76
C MET A 469 -18.81 3.00 48.72
N ARG A 470 -17.62 3.53 49.01
CA ARG A 470 -16.43 3.34 48.18
C ARG A 470 -16.09 1.87 47.97
N ARG A 471 -16.20 1.05 49.02
CA ARG A 471 -15.96 -0.40 48.97
C ARG A 471 -16.98 -1.12 48.09
N GLU A 472 -18.26 -0.76 48.19
CA GLU A 472 -19.31 -1.36 47.36
C GLU A 472 -19.12 -1.00 45.88
N LEU A 473 -18.86 0.26 45.56
CA LEU A 473 -18.59 0.69 44.18
C LEU A 473 -17.32 0.05 43.61
N ALA A 474 -16.25 -0.02 44.40
CA ALA A 474 -15.02 -0.69 43.97
C ALA A 474 -15.24 -2.19 43.70
N ARG A 475 -16.14 -2.85 44.44
CA ARG A 475 -16.52 -4.24 44.18
C ARG A 475 -17.21 -4.39 42.83
N GLU A 476 -18.18 -3.53 42.52
CA GLU A 476 -18.86 -3.59 41.20
C GLU A 476 -17.91 -3.29 40.05
N LEU A 477 -17.06 -2.27 40.20
CA LEU A 477 -16.01 -1.95 39.22
C LEU A 477 -15.02 -3.09 39.04
N LYS A 478 -14.70 -3.85 40.10
CA LYS A 478 -13.83 -5.02 40.01
C LYS A 478 -14.51 -6.18 39.28
N ASN A 479 -15.81 -6.39 39.49
CA ASN A 479 -16.59 -7.42 38.80
C ASN A 479 -16.71 -7.13 37.30
N ALA A 480 -16.79 -5.86 36.91
CA ALA A 480 -16.86 -5.41 35.52
C ALA A 480 -15.49 -5.28 34.82
N ALA A 481 -14.39 -5.66 35.48
CA ALA A 481 -13.04 -5.36 34.98
C ALA A 481 -12.67 -6.09 33.69
N ASN A 482 -13.17 -7.31 33.46
CA ASN A 482 -12.92 -8.11 32.24
C ASN A 482 -11.44 -8.21 31.81
N ASN A 483 -10.50 -8.17 32.76
CA ASN A 483 -9.04 -8.09 32.54
C ASN A 483 -8.53 -6.82 31.84
N ASN A 484 -9.37 -5.79 31.67
CA ASN A 484 -8.96 -4.51 31.07
C ASN A 484 -8.26 -3.60 32.09
N TYR A 485 -8.59 -3.74 33.37
CA TYR A 485 -7.94 -3.00 34.46
C TYR A 485 -7.95 -3.79 35.77
N THR A 486 -7.17 -3.33 36.74
CA THR A 486 -7.29 -3.72 38.15
C THR A 486 -7.87 -2.58 38.96
N VAL A 487 -8.57 -2.91 40.04
CA VAL A 487 -9.07 -1.93 41.01
C VAL A 487 -8.21 -2.01 42.25
N ASP A 488 -7.45 -0.95 42.51
CA ASP A 488 -6.72 -0.81 43.76
C ASP A 488 -7.50 0.06 44.74
N GLN A 489 -7.70 -0.47 45.93
CA GLN A 489 -7.83 0.32 47.15
C GLN A 489 -6.51 0.10 47.88
N GLU A 490 -5.63 1.10 47.97
CA GLU A 490 -4.38 0.93 48.70
C GLU A 490 -4.68 0.42 50.11
N SER A 491 -3.94 -0.61 50.53
CA SER A 491 -4.17 -1.36 51.77
C SER A 491 -4.42 -0.42 52.94
N VAL A 492 -5.52 -0.68 53.65
CA VAL A 492 -5.89 -0.09 54.94
C VAL A 492 -4.72 -0.23 55.91
N THR A 493 -3.79 0.72 55.87
CA THR A 493 -2.94 1.03 57.02
C THR A 493 -3.80 1.83 57.99
N ALA A 494 -3.51 1.70 59.28
CA ALA A 494 -4.34 2.21 60.39
C ALA A 494 -4.62 3.73 60.38
N ASP A 495 -4.14 4.47 59.38
CA ASP A 495 -4.19 5.93 59.25
C ASP A 495 -5.02 6.45 58.04
N GLU A 496 -5.79 5.60 57.32
CA GLU A 496 -6.79 6.01 56.30
C GLU A 496 -6.37 7.16 55.34
N LYS A 497 -5.19 7.07 54.69
CA LYS A 497 -4.61 8.20 53.94
C LYS A 497 -5.08 8.44 52.50
N GLU A 498 -5.73 7.48 51.82
CA GLU A 498 -6.23 7.67 50.44
C GLU A 498 -7.73 7.35 50.31
N THR A 499 -8.52 8.30 49.78
CA THR A 499 -10.00 8.30 49.74
C THR A 499 -10.59 8.07 48.34
N ASP A 500 -9.79 7.65 47.38
CA ASP A 500 -10.16 7.48 45.96
C ASP A 500 -10.24 6.00 45.54
N ILE A 501 -10.97 5.73 44.44
CA ILE A 501 -10.96 4.43 43.75
C ILE A 501 -10.07 4.57 42.51
N ARG A 502 -9.08 3.68 42.33
CA ARG A 502 -8.19 3.71 41.16
C ARG A 502 -8.41 2.52 40.24
N LEU A 503 -8.57 2.81 38.96
CA LEU A 503 -8.55 1.86 37.86
C LEU A 503 -7.16 1.90 37.22
N ARG A 504 -6.44 0.77 37.17
CA ARG A 504 -5.13 0.69 36.51
C ARG A 504 -5.19 -0.22 35.30
N SER A 505 -4.76 0.24 34.15
CA SER A 505 -4.73 -0.59 32.94
C SER A 505 -3.87 -1.83 33.13
N THR A 506 -4.28 -2.96 32.55
CA THR A 506 -3.45 -4.17 32.49
C THR A 506 -2.41 -4.16 31.37
N ALA A 507 -2.59 -3.30 30.36
CA ALA A 507 -1.70 -3.21 29.19
C ALA A 507 -0.78 -1.98 29.19
N SER A 508 -1.05 -0.99 30.03
CA SER A 508 -0.27 0.24 30.08
C SER A 508 -0.15 0.76 31.51
N LYS A 509 0.60 1.85 31.69
CA LYS A 509 0.68 2.54 32.98
C LYS A 509 -0.50 3.49 33.23
N GLN A 510 -1.45 3.60 32.31
CA GLN A 510 -2.57 4.54 32.42
C GLN A 510 -3.48 4.19 33.60
N GLN A 511 -3.95 5.24 34.28
CA GLN A 511 -4.76 5.16 35.50
C GLN A 511 -5.95 6.12 35.40
N GLY A 512 -7.10 5.64 35.87
CA GLY A 512 -8.30 6.43 36.10
C GLY A 512 -8.55 6.56 37.60
N VAL A 513 -8.96 7.74 38.05
CA VAL A 513 -9.28 7.98 39.47
C VAL A 513 -10.72 8.44 39.66
N ILE A 514 -11.42 7.85 40.62
CA ILE A 514 -12.78 8.21 41.00
C ILE A 514 -12.75 8.72 42.44
N GLU A 515 -13.05 10.00 42.62
CA GLU A 515 -13.28 10.61 43.93
C GLU A 515 -14.76 10.51 44.26
N LEU A 516 -15.11 9.87 45.37
CA LEU A 516 -16.50 9.67 45.81
C LEU A 516 -16.88 10.70 46.87
N LYS A 517 -18.08 11.27 46.77
CA LYS A 517 -18.71 12.09 47.82
C LYS A 517 -20.17 11.72 48.06
N LEU A 518 -20.55 11.56 49.32
CA LEU A 518 -21.96 11.46 49.72
C LEU A 518 -22.60 12.85 49.74
N GLY A 519 -23.55 13.11 48.84
CA GLY A 519 -24.17 14.42 48.65
C GLY A 519 -25.14 14.83 49.77
N ASP A 520 -25.71 13.86 50.50
CA ASP A 520 -26.78 14.09 51.49
C ASP A 520 -26.40 15.03 52.62
N ASN A 521 -25.11 15.16 52.96
CA ASN A 521 -24.61 16.06 54.03
C ASN A 521 -23.55 17.09 53.58
N ARG A 522 -23.29 17.23 52.27
CA ARG A 522 -22.28 18.18 51.74
C ARG A 522 -22.89 19.39 51.02
N PRO A 523 -22.35 20.62 51.23
CA PRO A 523 -22.75 21.80 50.48
C PRO A 523 -22.20 21.77 49.05
N ALA A 524 -22.88 22.43 48.10
CA ALA A 524 -22.47 22.41 46.70
C ALA A 524 -21.11 23.07 46.47
N THR A 525 -20.73 24.06 47.29
CA THR A 525 -19.40 24.68 47.25
C THR A 525 -18.28 23.68 47.56
N ASP A 526 -18.51 22.72 48.46
CA ASP A 526 -17.54 21.67 48.79
C ASP A 526 -17.34 20.73 47.59
N LEU A 527 -18.44 20.29 46.97
CA LEU A 527 -18.42 19.45 45.77
C LEU A 527 -17.77 20.16 44.58
N PHE A 528 -18.04 21.45 44.40
CA PHE A 528 -17.45 22.28 43.34
C PHE A 528 -15.93 22.40 43.50
N ASN A 529 -15.45 22.67 44.72
CA ASN A 529 -14.03 22.79 45.01
C ASN A 529 -13.31 21.44 44.94
N THR A 530 -13.98 20.34 45.29
CA THR A 530 -13.43 18.97 45.27
C THR A 530 -12.85 18.60 43.90
N ILE A 531 -13.47 19.04 42.79
CA ILE A 531 -12.98 18.78 41.43
C ILE A 531 -11.54 19.31 41.25
N LYS A 532 -11.27 20.52 41.75
CA LYS A 532 -9.95 21.14 41.63
C LYS A 532 -9.01 20.68 42.74
N ASP A 533 -9.44 20.82 43.98
CA ASP A 533 -8.55 20.73 45.14
C ASP A 533 -8.19 19.28 45.49
N GLN A 534 -9.12 18.35 45.28
CA GLN A 534 -8.90 16.93 45.57
C GLN A 534 -8.62 16.16 44.28
N LEU A 535 -9.60 16.07 43.37
CA LEU A 535 -9.48 15.22 42.18
C LEU A 535 -8.28 15.63 41.31
N LEU A 536 -8.22 16.89 40.89
CA LEU A 536 -7.16 17.37 40.01
C LEU A 536 -5.80 17.54 40.72
N MET A 537 -5.75 18.35 41.79
CA MET A 537 -4.48 18.74 42.42
C MET A 537 -3.81 17.62 43.23
N LYS A 538 -4.59 16.72 43.85
CA LYS A 538 -4.04 15.66 44.70
C LYS A 538 -3.72 14.39 43.93
N TYR A 539 -4.58 13.99 42.99
CA TYR A 539 -4.50 12.65 42.37
C TYR A 539 -4.02 12.64 40.92
N MET A 540 -4.23 13.72 40.17
CA MET A 540 -4.00 13.75 38.72
C MET A 540 -2.74 14.52 38.30
N ALA A 541 -1.83 14.75 39.25
CA ALA A 541 -0.51 15.32 38.97
C ALA A 541 0.39 14.39 38.12
N PRO A 542 0.42 13.05 38.32
CA PRO A 542 1.22 12.15 37.50
C PRO A 542 0.76 12.10 36.04
N SER A 543 1.69 11.96 35.10
CA SER A 543 1.39 11.79 33.66
C SER A 543 0.58 10.53 33.35
N GLU A 544 0.66 9.54 34.23
CA GLU A 544 -0.04 8.26 34.15
C GLU A 544 -1.50 8.33 34.65
N CYS A 545 -1.89 9.41 35.35
CA CYS A 545 -3.22 9.59 35.95
C CYS A 545 -3.85 10.89 35.43
N ARG A 546 -4.37 10.85 34.20
CA ARG A 546 -4.94 12.02 33.51
C ARG A 546 -6.45 11.92 33.26
N SER A 547 -7.09 10.88 33.80
CA SER A 547 -8.51 10.60 33.66
C SER A 547 -9.17 10.55 35.03
N GLY A 548 -10.15 11.42 35.29
CA GLY A 548 -10.75 11.59 36.61
C GLY A 548 -12.27 11.72 36.61
N CYS A 549 -12.92 11.19 37.64
CA CYS A 549 -14.35 11.35 37.89
C CYS A 549 -14.61 11.82 39.33
N LEU A 550 -15.46 12.84 39.50
CA LEU A 550 -16.14 13.09 40.77
C LEU A 550 -17.49 12.35 40.74
N LEU A 551 -17.62 11.33 41.57
CA LEU A 551 -18.84 10.54 41.71
C LEU A 551 -19.61 11.00 42.95
N ILE A 552 -20.90 11.31 42.78
CA ILE A 552 -21.75 11.84 43.84
C ILE A 552 -22.94 10.92 44.03
N THR A 553 -23.17 10.43 45.24
CA THR A 553 -24.38 9.66 45.57
C THR A 553 -25.37 10.52 46.37
N ILE A 554 -26.66 10.27 46.17
CA ILE A 554 -27.73 10.90 46.95
C ILE A 554 -28.78 9.84 47.35
N ALA A 555 -29.09 9.73 48.64
CA ALA A 555 -30.10 8.80 49.15
C ALA A 555 -31.37 9.51 49.65
N LYS A 556 -31.31 10.82 49.92
CA LYS A 556 -32.43 11.61 50.46
C LYS A 556 -32.78 12.79 49.57
N HIS A 557 -34.03 13.26 49.63
CA HIS A 557 -34.38 14.49 48.94
C HIS A 557 -33.61 15.67 49.53
N ARG A 558 -32.88 16.40 48.69
CA ARG A 558 -32.09 17.56 49.10
C ARG A 558 -32.10 18.62 47.99
N GLU A 559 -32.04 19.88 48.43
CA GLU A 559 -31.70 21.02 47.60
C GLU A 559 -30.36 21.60 48.07
N TRP A 560 -29.63 22.18 47.13
CA TRP A 560 -28.38 22.86 47.39
C TRP A 560 -28.52 24.34 47.12
N GLU A 561 -27.58 25.10 47.64
CA GLU A 561 -27.39 26.49 47.30
C GLU A 561 -26.32 26.56 46.21
N HIS A 562 -26.65 27.17 45.07
CA HIS A 562 -25.75 27.29 43.93
C HIS A 562 -24.44 27.96 44.36
N PRO A 563 -23.25 27.41 44.02
CA PRO A 563 -21.96 27.87 44.56
C PRO A 563 -21.64 29.34 44.23
N ILE A 564 -22.10 29.82 43.07
CA ILE A 564 -21.94 31.21 42.60
C ILE A 564 -23.20 32.06 42.83
N THR A 565 -24.34 31.72 42.23
CA THR A 565 -25.56 32.56 42.21
C THR A 565 -26.37 32.52 43.51
N ARG A 566 -26.08 31.58 44.41
CA ARG A 566 -26.76 31.40 45.70
C ARG A 566 -28.24 31.00 45.61
N ASN A 567 -28.75 30.71 44.41
CA ASN A 567 -30.12 30.20 44.22
C ASN A 567 -30.25 28.76 44.69
N ARG A 568 -31.47 28.34 45.05
CA ARG A 568 -31.78 26.93 45.34
C ARG A 568 -31.74 26.12 44.05
N ILE A 569 -31.03 25.00 44.08
CA ILE A 569 -30.87 24.07 42.95
C ILE A 569 -31.16 22.63 43.38
N ASN A 570 -31.70 21.84 42.45
CA ASN A 570 -31.96 20.42 42.64
C ASN A 570 -30.71 19.57 42.28
N PHE A 571 -30.83 18.24 42.37
CA PHE A 571 -29.72 17.33 42.12
C PHE A 571 -29.25 17.33 40.66
N GLU A 572 -30.16 17.37 39.69
CA GLU A 572 -29.81 17.41 38.27
C GLU A 572 -29.05 18.71 37.93
N GLU A 573 -29.56 19.84 38.40
CA GLU A 573 -28.92 21.15 38.25
C GLU A 573 -27.53 21.18 38.89
N LEU A 574 -27.37 20.57 40.08
CA LEU A 574 -26.06 20.43 40.73
C LEU A 574 -25.07 19.65 39.84
N ILE A 575 -25.47 18.50 39.29
CA ILE A 575 -24.61 17.71 38.41
C ILE A 575 -24.23 18.50 37.16
N THR A 576 -25.17 19.22 36.54
CA THR A 576 -24.89 20.09 35.39
C THR A 576 -23.83 21.14 35.70
N ILE A 577 -23.96 21.87 36.81
CA ILE A 577 -23.01 22.92 37.21
C ILE A 577 -21.61 22.35 37.46
N LEU A 578 -21.53 21.19 38.10
CA LEU A 578 -20.26 20.52 38.39
C LEU A 578 -19.61 19.99 37.09
N HIS A 579 -20.41 19.50 36.15
CA HIS A 579 -19.95 19.05 34.84
C HIS A 579 -19.39 20.22 34.01
N GLU A 580 -20.05 21.38 34.03
CA GLU A 580 -19.55 22.61 33.38
C GLU A 580 -18.20 23.04 33.97
N GLN A 581 -18.04 22.96 35.29
CA GLN A 581 -16.77 23.29 35.94
C GLN A 581 -15.66 22.30 35.60
N ALA A 582 -15.95 21.00 35.53
CA ALA A 582 -14.99 19.99 35.07
C ALA A 582 -14.53 20.27 33.62
N GLY A 583 -15.47 20.60 32.74
CA GLY A 583 -15.17 20.98 31.35
C GLY A 583 -14.33 22.26 31.25
N ARG A 584 -14.58 23.26 32.12
CA ARG A 584 -13.77 24.49 32.18
C ARG A 584 -12.32 24.20 32.58
N LEU A 585 -12.11 23.39 33.63
CA LEU A 585 -10.78 23.01 34.10
C LEU A 585 -10.00 22.19 33.06
N SER A 586 -10.66 21.25 32.39
CA SER A 586 -10.06 20.47 31.31
C SER A 586 -9.56 21.35 30.16
N LYS A 587 -10.34 22.37 29.76
CA LYS A 587 -9.95 23.34 28.72
C LYS A 587 -8.80 24.25 29.15
N GLU A 588 -8.78 24.71 30.40
CA GLU A 588 -7.67 25.52 30.94
C GLU A 588 -6.32 24.79 30.91
N LEU A 589 -6.34 23.46 30.99
CA LEU A 589 -5.16 22.59 30.95
C LEU A 589 -4.85 22.03 29.54
N GLY A 590 -5.39 22.66 28.49
CA GLY A 590 -5.09 22.29 27.11
C GLY A 590 -5.69 20.94 26.65
N GLY A 591 -6.60 20.34 27.42
CA GLY A 591 -7.22 19.06 27.09
C GLY A 591 -6.42 17.83 27.52
N ASP A 592 -5.23 18.01 28.10
CA ASP A 592 -4.36 16.92 28.60
C ASP A 592 -4.97 16.14 29.77
N VAL A 593 -5.94 16.73 30.46
CA VAL A 593 -6.65 16.13 31.60
C VAL A 593 -8.13 16.00 31.25
N LYS A 594 -8.66 14.78 31.35
CA LYS A 594 -10.07 14.47 31.12
C LYS A 594 -10.78 14.33 32.47
N LEU A 595 -11.77 15.19 32.72
CA LEU A 595 -12.56 15.23 33.95
C LEU A 595 -14.04 15.04 33.63
N MET A 596 -14.74 14.28 34.47
CA MET A 596 -16.21 14.20 34.44
C MET A 596 -16.79 14.22 35.85
N VAL A 597 -18.10 14.49 35.91
CA VAL A 597 -18.90 14.40 37.13
C VAL A 597 -20.09 13.49 36.85
N LYS A 598 -20.37 12.58 37.76
CA LYS A 598 -21.45 11.59 37.64
C LYS A 598 -22.26 11.53 38.94
N GLY A 599 -23.58 11.45 38.82
CA GLY A 599 -24.51 11.49 39.94
C GLY A 599 -25.34 10.22 40.04
N LEU A 600 -25.15 9.44 41.09
CA LEU A 600 -25.95 8.25 41.38
C LEU A 600 -27.11 8.58 42.30
N ASP A 601 -28.31 8.63 41.72
CA ASP A 601 -29.54 8.82 42.49
C ASP A 601 -30.04 7.49 43.08
N LEU A 602 -29.83 7.33 44.39
CA LEU A 602 -30.23 6.16 45.17
C LEU A 602 -31.61 6.31 45.82
N ARG A 603 -32.29 7.45 45.62
CA ARG A 603 -33.63 7.67 46.16
C ARG A 603 -34.62 6.63 45.62
N PRO A 604 -35.70 6.30 46.36
CA PRO A 604 -36.76 5.44 45.86
C PRO A 604 -37.39 6.03 44.59
N ARG A 605 -37.43 5.25 43.51
CA ARG A 605 -37.99 5.70 42.21
C ARG A 605 -39.52 5.77 42.20
N LEU A 606 -40.18 4.99 43.03
CA LEU A 606 -41.65 4.92 43.11
C LEU A 606 -42.08 4.98 44.58
N LEU A 607 -43.15 5.73 44.85
CA LEU A 607 -43.88 5.60 46.11
C LEU A 607 -44.49 4.20 46.15
N THR A 608 -44.30 3.47 47.25
CA THR A 608 -45.01 2.19 47.49
C THR A 608 -46.52 2.39 47.32
N GLU A 609 -47.23 1.37 46.83
CA GLU A 609 -48.70 1.45 46.62
C GLU A 609 -49.47 1.93 47.87
N GLU A 610 -48.96 1.62 49.06
CA GLU A 610 -49.49 2.14 50.33
C GLU A 610 -49.30 3.66 50.53
N LYS A 611 -48.18 4.23 50.07
CA LYS A 611 -47.92 5.68 50.12
C LYS A 611 -48.69 6.42 49.04
N ARG A 612 -48.93 5.81 47.88
CA ARG A 612 -49.83 6.34 46.82
C ARG A 612 -51.29 6.39 47.26
N LYS A 613 -51.74 5.48 48.13
CA LYS A 613 -53.11 5.50 48.69
C LYS A 613 -53.30 6.54 49.81
N LYS A 614 -52.23 7.14 50.33
CA LYS A 614 -52.26 8.13 51.42
C LYS A 614 -51.88 9.56 50.99
N SER A 615 -51.51 9.78 49.73
CA SER A 615 -51.21 11.11 49.17
C SER A 615 -52.41 11.73 48.48
#